data_AF-A0A6H5JPY6-F1
#
_entry.id   AF-A0A6H5JPY6-F1
#
_cell.length_a   1.000
_cell.length_b   1.000
_cell.length_c   1.000
_cell.angle_alpha   90.00
_cell.angle_beta   90.00
_cell.angle_gamma   90.00
#
_symmetry.space_group_name_H-M   'P 1'
#
loop_
_entity.id
_entity.type
_entity.pdbx_description
1 polymer ?
#
loop_
_entity_poly.entity_id
_entity_poly.type
_entity_poly.pdbx_seq_one_letter_code
_entity_poly.pdbx_strand_id
1 'polypeptide(L)'
;MAGVILTTSLQQLALGASFNHALDGVAWQSSLQEVILGKTFNQPIGRAKFPESLQKLRFHRRYSCFIQSIAGEILPMSLQQLAFGANFNLPVEGVVWPPSLQGRFVGKHFNQPIKGVVWPLSLNAHL
;
A
#
# COMPACT_ATOMS: atom_id res chain seq x y z
N MET A 1 -12.51 27.97 -26.47
CA MET A 1 -11.81 27.79 -25.18
C MET A 1 -11.14 26.43 -25.20
N ALA A 2 -9.85 26.39 -25.47
CA ALA A 2 -9.08 25.14 -25.44
C ALA A 2 -8.93 24.72 -23.97
N GLY A 3 -9.64 23.66 -23.58
CA GLY A 3 -9.48 23.05 -22.27
C GLY A 3 -8.03 22.57 -22.15
N VAL A 4 -7.33 23.07 -21.14
CA VAL A 4 -6.00 22.57 -20.82
C VAL A 4 -6.16 21.12 -20.35
N ILE A 5 -5.96 20.17 -21.26
CA ILE A 5 -5.74 18.77 -20.89
C ILE A 5 -4.32 18.74 -20.34
N LEU A 6 -4.18 18.78 -19.01
CA LEU A 6 -2.91 18.49 -18.37
C LEU A 6 -2.63 16.99 -18.58
N THR A 7 -2.03 16.62 -19.72
CA THR A 7 -1.52 15.28 -20.03
C THR A 7 -0.25 15.00 -19.23
N THR A 8 -0.21 15.34 -17.96
CA THR A 8 0.87 14.92 -17.08
C THR A 8 0.55 13.51 -16.61
N SER A 9 1.40 12.57 -16.99
CA SER A 9 1.41 11.21 -16.45
C SER A 9 1.76 11.30 -14.97
N LEU A 10 0.76 11.45 -14.08
CA LEU A 10 1.01 11.47 -12.65
C LEU A 10 1.63 10.12 -12.31
N GLN A 11 2.88 10.16 -11.84
CA GLN A 11 3.61 8.97 -11.40
C GLN A 11 3.52 8.80 -9.90
N GLN A 12 3.33 9.89 -9.14
CA GLN A 12 3.29 9.86 -7.69
C GLN A 12 2.12 10.68 -7.17
N LEU A 13 1.37 10.12 -6.22
CA LEU A 13 0.26 10.78 -5.54
C LEU A 13 0.46 10.66 -4.04
N ALA A 14 0.65 11.80 -3.37
CA ALA A 14 0.61 11.89 -1.92
C ALA A 14 -0.76 12.44 -1.49
N LEU A 15 -1.50 11.65 -0.73
CA LEU A 15 -2.77 12.07 -0.15
C LEU A 15 -2.50 12.90 1.12
N GLY A 16 -3.33 13.92 1.35
CA GLY A 16 -3.16 14.84 2.46
C GLY A 16 -3.13 14.14 3.81
N ALA A 17 -2.46 14.75 4.81
CA ALA A 17 -2.30 14.15 6.13
C ALA A 17 -3.62 13.77 6.81
N SER A 18 -4.69 14.55 6.55
CA SER A 18 -6.04 14.34 7.08
C SER A 18 -6.96 13.51 6.17
N PHE A 19 -6.45 12.99 5.04
CA PHE A 19 -7.26 12.18 4.13
C PHE A 19 -7.57 10.82 4.76
N ASN A 20 -8.85 10.53 4.95
CA ASN A 20 -9.35 9.27 5.51
C ASN A 20 -10.63 8.79 4.79
N HIS A 21 -10.73 9.05 3.49
CA HIS A 21 -11.84 8.57 2.67
C HIS A 21 -11.53 7.20 2.08
N ALA A 22 -12.58 6.40 1.85
CA ALA A 22 -12.44 5.11 1.19
C ALA A 22 -11.87 5.29 -0.22
N LEU A 23 -11.07 4.31 -0.65
CA LEU A 23 -10.45 4.29 -1.98
C LEU A 23 -11.26 3.48 -3.00
N ASP A 24 -12.42 2.95 -2.59
CA ASP A 24 -13.35 2.25 -3.46
C ASP A 24 -13.93 3.23 -4.50
N GLY A 25 -14.03 2.78 -5.75
CA GLY A 25 -14.52 3.59 -6.87
C GLY A 25 -13.61 4.73 -7.33
N VAL A 26 -12.42 4.92 -6.74
CA VAL A 26 -11.47 5.94 -7.19
C VAL A 26 -10.96 5.63 -8.61
N ALA A 27 -11.06 6.61 -9.50
CA ALA A 27 -10.50 6.54 -10.85
C ALA A 27 -9.02 6.91 -10.82
N TRP A 28 -8.15 5.91 -10.79
CA TRP A 28 -6.70 6.11 -10.77
C TRP A 28 -6.14 6.32 -12.19
N GLN A 29 -5.11 7.17 -12.31
CA GLN A 29 -4.41 7.34 -13.58
C GLN A 29 -3.54 6.12 -13.89
N SER A 30 -3.56 5.67 -15.14
CA SER A 30 -2.84 4.46 -15.57
C SER A 30 -1.32 4.57 -15.49
N SER A 31 -0.75 5.77 -15.36
CA SER A 31 0.68 6.00 -15.19
C SER A 31 1.17 6.01 -13.75
N LEU A 32 0.27 5.87 -12.77
CA LEU A 32 0.59 6.07 -11.35
C LEU A 32 1.45 4.93 -10.80
N GLN A 33 2.65 5.26 -10.35
CA GLN A 33 3.65 4.31 -9.85
C GLN A 33 3.75 4.29 -8.32
N GLU A 34 3.45 5.40 -7.65
CA GLU A 34 3.53 5.51 -6.18
C GLU A 34 2.31 6.21 -5.58
N VAL A 35 1.76 5.62 -4.51
CA VAL A 35 0.74 6.24 -3.66
C VAL A 35 1.27 6.33 -2.24
N ILE A 36 1.20 7.53 -1.66
CA ILE A 36 1.53 7.80 -0.26
C ILE A 36 0.23 8.14 0.47
N LEU A 37 -0.20 7.24 1.34
CA LEU A 37 -1.38 7.41 2.20
C LEU A 37 -1.05 8.30 3.39
N GLY A 38 -1.96 9.23 3.68
CA GLY A 38 -1.83 10.23 4.72
C GLY A 38 -1.72 9.66 6.14
N LYS A 39 -1.32 10.52 7.08
CA LYS A 39 -1.16 10.19 8.51
C LYS A 39 -2.41 9.55 9.10
N THR A 40 -3.58 10.11 8.82
CA THR A 40 -4.86 9.73 9.44
C THR A 40 -5.61 8.63 8.68
N PHE A 41 -5.10 8.19 7.53
CA PHE A 41 -5.77 7.18 6.71
C PHE A 41 -5.90 5.86 7.48
N ASN A 42 -7.14 5.39 7.61
CA ASN A 42 -7.51 4.17 8.33
C ASN A 42 -8.70 3.46 7.65
N GLN A 43 -8.72 3.43 6.32
CA GLN A 43 -9.72 2.73 5.52
C GLN A 43 -9.13 1.44 4.92
N PRO A 44 -9.94 0.40 4.65
CA PRO A 44 -9.48 -0.79 3.94
C PRO A 44 -8.86 -0.45 2.58
N ILE A 45 -7.82 -1.19 2.18
CA ILE A 45 -7.07 -0.92 0.95
C ILE A 45 -7.32 -1.89 -0.20
N GLY A 46 -7.77 -3.13 0.02
CA GLY A 46 -7.90 -4.11 -1.07
C GLY A 46 -9.18 -3.98 -1.89
N ARG A 47 -10.09 -3.08 -1.52
CA ARG A 47 -11.20 -2.65 -2.41
C ARG A 47 -10.76 -1.63 -3.46
N ALA A 48 -9.59 -1.00 -3.26
CA ALA A 48 -9.09 0.00 -4.19
C ALA A 48 -8.62 -0.68 -5.48
N LYS A 49 -9.17 -0.26 -6.62
CA LYS A 49 -8.73 -0.71 -7.95
C LYS A 49 -7.53 0.09 -8.42
N PHE A 50 -6.40 -0.06 -7.73
CA PHE A 50 -5.14 0.59 -8.12
C PHE A 50 -4.75 0.22 -9.57
N PRO A 51 -4.04 1.10 -10.28
CA PRO A 51 -3.62 0.83 -11.65
C PRO A 51 -2.50 -0.22 -11.67
N GLU A 52 -2.41 -0.99 -12.75
CA GLU A 52 -1.38 -2.04 -12.91
C GLU A 52 0.06 -1.51 -12.88
N SER A 53 0.24 -0.21 -13.13
CA SER A 53 1.55 0.46 -13.04
C SER A 53 1.99 0.76 -11.61
N LEU A 54 1.14 0.56 -10.59
CA LEU A 54 1.46 0.89 -9.20
C LEU A 54 2.53 -0.06 -8.65
N GLN A 55 3.73 0.49 -8.40
CA GLN A 55 4.87 -0.24 -7.87
C GLN A 55 5.07 0.00 -6.37
N LYS A 56 4.60 1.13 -5.83
CA LYS A 56 4.84 1.53 -4.45
C LYS A 56 3.55 1.99 -3.76
N LEU A 57 3.22 1.36 -2.63
CA LEU A 57 2.16 1.79 -1.73
C LEU A 57 2.74 2.03 -0.34
N ARG A 58 2.68 3.26 0.14
CA ARG A 58 3.36 3.65 1.38
C ARG A 58 2.40 4.37 2.31
N PHE A 59 2.48 4.05 3.58
CA PHE A 59 1.81 4.78 4.64
C PHE A 59 2.76 5.81 5.24
N HIS A 60 2.20 6.84 5.87
CA HIS A 60 3.01 7.80 6.60
C HIS A 60 3.90 7.10 7.66
N ARG A 61 5.22 7.11 7.44
CA ARG A 61 6.19 6.24 8.13
C ARG A 61 6.15 6.28 9.66
N ARG A 62 6.02 7.46 10.28
CA ARG A 62 6.09 7.59 11.75
C ARG A 62 4.73 7.56 12.45
N TYR A 63 3.76 8.24 11.86
CA TYR A 63 2.50 8.57 12.52
C TYR A 63 1.26 7.98 11.86
N SER A 64 1.40 7.00 10.96
CA SER A 64 0.22 6.36 10.38
C SER A 64 -0.67 5.77 11.47
N CYS A 65 -1.96 6.10 11.40
CA CYS A 65 -3.03 5.54 12.22
C CYS A 65 -3.66 4.29 11.59
N PHE A 66 -3.04 3.72 10.55
CA PHE A 66 -3.60 2.58 9.84
C PHE A 66 -3.60 1.33 10.72
N ILE A 67 -4.79 0.87 11.05
CA ILE A 67 -5.06 -0.30 11.90
C ILE A 67 -6.10 -1.22 11.25
N GLN A 68 -6.10 -1.30 9.92
CA GLN A 68 -6.93 -2.26 9.18
C GLN A 68 -6.15 -3.52 8.86
N SER A 69 -6.83 -4.66 8.98
CA SER A 69 -6.29 -5.94 8.50
C SER A 69 -6.13 -5.90 6.97
N ILE A 70 -5.12 -6.61 6.48
CA ILE A 70 -4.90 -6.85 5.06
C ILE A 70 -5.07 -8.33 4.70
N ALA A 71 -5.47 -9.18 5.65
CA ALA A 71 -5.73 -10.59 5.41
C ALA A 71 -6.96 -10.74 4.51
N GLY A 72 -6.85 -11.54 3.45
CA GLY A 72 -7.91 -11.71 2.45
C GLY A 72 -8.11 -10.52 1.48
N GLU A 73 -7.36 -9.43 1.65
CA GLU A 73 -7.39 -8.30 0.72
C GLU A 73 -6.56 -8.60 -0.54
N ILE A 74 -7.02 -8.13 -1.70
CA ILE A 74 -6.31 -8.26 -2.98
C ILE A 74 -5.38 -7.05 -3.14
N LEU A 75 -4.09 -7.27 -2.97
CA LEU A 75 -3.06 -6.26 -3.22
C LEU A 75 -2.68 -6.23 -4.70
N PRO A 76 -2.29 -5.07 -5.27
CA PRO A 76 -1.87 -5.01 -6.67
C PRO A 76 -0.65 -5.89 -6.92
N MET A 77 -0.73 -6.75 -7.93
CA MET A 77 0.29 -7.76 -8.23
C MET A 77 1.63 -7.17 -8.66
N SER A 78 1.61 -5.93 -9.16
CA SER A 78 2.80 -5.16 -9.58
C SER A 78 3.53 -4.46 -8.44
N LEU A 79 2.99 -4.48 -7.20
CA LEU A 79 3.65 -3.86 -6.06
C LEU A 79 5.03 -4.48 -5.82
N GLN A 80 6.04 -3.63 -5.87
CA GLN A 80 7.42 -3.93 -5.50
C GLN A 80 7.73 -3.43 -4.09
N GLN A 81 7.04 -2.40 -3.61
CA GLN A 81 7.23 -1.88 -2.25
C GLN A 81 5.87 -1.59 -1.61
N LEU A 82 5.62 -2.24 -0.49
CA LEU A 82 4.51 -1.94 0.41
C LEU A 82 5.15 -1.53 1.72
N ALA A 83 4.92 -0.33 2.24
CA ALA A 83 5.55 0.11 3.48
C ALA A 83 4.52 0.62 4.47
N PHE A 84 4.27 -0.15 5.53
CA PHE A 84 3.40 0.27 6.62
C PHE A 84 4.07 1.33 7.53
N GLY A 85 3.24 2.06 8.28
CA GLY A 85 3.73 2.98 9.31
C GLY A 85 4.31 2.25 10.51
N ALA A 86 5.09 2.97 11.33
CA ALA A 86 5.82 2.42 12.47
C ALA A 86 4.93 1.66 13.47
N ASN A 87 3.65 2.03 13.57
CA ASN A 87 2.68 1.48 14.52
C ASN A 87 1.88 0.29 13.96
N PHE A 88 2.09 -0.11 12.70
CA PHE A 88 1.41 -1.27 12.16
C PHE A 88 1.89 -2.54 12.88
N ASN A 89 0.99 -3.14 13.65
CA ASN A 89 1.25 -4.31 14.48
C ASN A 89 0.06 -5.29 14.43
N LEU A 90 -0.48 -5.52 13.23
CA LEU A 90 -1.58 -6.46 13.01
C LEU A 90 -1.08 -7.77 12.40
N PRO A 91 -1.74 -8.91 12.68
CA PRO A 91 -1.37 -10.19 12.10
C PRO A 91 -1.34 -10.13 10.58
N VAL A 92 -0.39 -10.87 10.00
CA VAL A 92 -0.21 -10.99 8.55
C VAL A 92 -0.36 -12.42 8.06
N GLU A 93 -0.89 -13.30 8.92
CA GLU A 93 -1.34 -14.63 8.53
C GLU A 93 -2.52 -14.51 7.54
N GLY A 94 -2.53 -15.37 6.51
CA GLY A 94 -3.57 -15.34 5.47
C GLY A 94 -3.47 -14.17 4.48
N VAL A 95 -2.41 -13.35 4.55
CA VAL A 95 -2.16 -12.32 3.54
C VAL A 95 -1.61 -12.95 2.27
N VAL A 96 -2.23 -12.62 1.14
CA VAL A 96 -1.71 -12.96 -0.19
C VAL A 96 -0.81 -11.81 -0.65
N TRP A 97 0.50 -12.02 -0.54
CA TRP A 97 1.49 -11.00 -0.92
C TRP A 97 1.73 -10.97 -2.43
N PRO A 98 1.91 -9.77 -3.02
CA PRO A 98 2.32 -9.65 -4.42
C PRO A 98 3.64 -10.39 -4.68
N PRO A 99 3.74 -11.18 -5.76
CA PRO A 99 4.94 -11.99 -6.03
C PRO A 99 6.18 -11.14 -6.35
N SER A 100 5.98 -9.88 -6.75
CA SER A 100 7.05 -8.93 -7.05
C SER A 100 7.50 -8.11 -5.83
N LEU A 101 6.92 -8.33 -4.65
CA LEU A 101 7.18 -7.51 -3.47
C LEU A 101 8.62 -7.67 -2.97
N GLN A 102 9.34 -6.57 -2.78
CA GLN A 102 10.74 -6.53 -2.36
C GLN A 102 10.89 -5.87 -1.00
N GLY A 103 11.82 -6.40 -0.19
CA GLY A 103 12.30 -5.78 1.05
C GLY A 103 11.23 -5.42 2.09
N ARG A 104 11.59 -4.50 3.01
CA ARG A 104 10.86 -4.18 4.24
C ARG A 104 9.44 -3.66 4.00
N PHE A 105 8.44 -4.41 4.47
CA PHE A 105 7.04 -4.00 4.42
C PHE A 105 6.38 -3.74 5.77
N VAL A 106 6.87 -4.34 6.86
CA VAL A 106 6.35 -4.09 8.22
C VAL A 106 6.96 -2.86 8.89
N GLY A 107 6.20 -2.30 9.84
CA GLY A 107 6.61 -1.16 10.66
C GLY A 107 7.67 -1.51 11.71
N LYS A 108 8.31 -0.47 12.26
CA LYS A 108 9.35 -0.60 13.31
C LYS A 108 8.85 -1.34 14.56
N HIS A 109 7.58 -1.19 14.93
CA HIS A 109 6.99 -1.78 16.13
C HIS A 109 6.19 -3.07 15.84
N PHE A 110 6.39 -3.70 14.69
CA PHE A 110 5.75 -4.97 14.38
C PHE A 110 6.26 -6.07 15.30
N ASN A 111 5.34 -6.70 16.02
CA ASN A 111 5.58 -7.73 17.03
C ASN A 111 4.45 -8.78 16.98
N GLN A 112 4.11 -9.25 15.78
CA GLN A 112 3.14 -10.33 15.58
C GLN A 112 3.85 -11.62 15.16
N PRO A 113 3.27 -12.79 15.47
CA PRO A 113 3.81 -14.06 14.99
C PRO A 113 3.93 -14.08 13.47
N ILE A 114 5.05 -14.60 12.97
CA ILE A 114 5.29 -14.81 11.54
C ILE A 114 5.29 -16.30 11.14
N LYS A 115 5.08 -17.19 12.12
CA LYS A 115 4.97 -18.63 11.87
C LYS A 115 3.71 -18.88 11.04
N GLY A 116 3.85 -19.61 9.93
CA GLY A 116 2.74 -19.91 9.02
C GLY A 116 2.44 -18.81 8.00
N VAL A 117 3.16 -17.70 8.02
CA VAL A 117 3.05 -16.68 6.97
C VAL A 117 3.72 -17.18 5.70
N VAL A 118 2.99 -17.15 4.59
CA VAL A 118 3.49 -17.48 3.26
C VAL A 118 4.09 -16.23 2.64
N TRP A 119 5.41 -16.10 2.64
CA TRP A 119 6.11 -14.97 2.03
C TRP A 119 6.28 -15.15 0.52
N PRO A 120 6.27 -14.06 -0.28
CA PRO A 120 6.60 -14.15 -1.69
C PRO A 120 8.09 -14.51 -1.84
N LEU A 121 8.43 -15.25 -2.91
CA LEU A 121 9.78 -15.79 -3.13
C LEU A 121 10.88 -14.71 -3.11
N SER A 122 10.54 -13.50 -3.55
CA SER A 122 11.40 -12.32 -3.52
C SER A 122 11.86 -11.87 -2.13
N LEU A 123 11.19 -12.33 -1.05
CA LEU A 123 11.50 -11.97 0.34
C LEU A 123 12.24 -13.06 1.11
N ASN A 124 12.40 -14.24 0.52
CA ASN A 124 12.95 -15.42 1.20
C ASN A 124 14.45 -15.32 1.57
N ALA A 125 15.12 -14.20 1.24
CA ALA A 125 16.55 -13.99 1.47
C ALA A 125 16.90 -13.20 2.76
N HIS A 126 15.92 -12.65 3.48
CA HIS A 126 16.19 -11.67 4.56
C HIS A 126 15.31 -11.78 5.81
N LEU A 127 14.80 -12.97 6.14
CA LEU A 127 14.15 -13.27 7.42
C LEU A 127 15.02 -14.19 8.27
#